data_AF-A0A8S1E8I2-F1
#
_entry.id   AF-A0A8S1E8I2-F1
#
_cell.length_a   1.000
_cell.length_b   1.000
_cell.length_c   1.000
_cell.angle_alpha   90.00
_cell.angle_beta   90.00
_cell.angle_gamma   90.00
#
_symmetry.space_group_name_H-M   'P 1'
#
loop_
_entity.id
_entity.type
_entity.pdbx_description
1 polymer ?
#
loop_
_entity_poly.entity_id
_entity_poly.type
_entity_poly.pdbx_seq_one_letter_code
_entity_poly.pdbx_strand_id
1 'polypeptide(L)'
;MKHPFQLLILLCGFEVIIGSVFRIKRQIAVNTNADTNGVGDLVDTDASAHHYKNVDGVVGMNVTSNGHSKANGSSSVINSVDGSVGSQSVSGQNNIKSIGDESNSFSDIFAAVEGEQKTLQSMHEGKASGKGETFLNVNGGGSINSHGETKNLFKTGKIGATGSLGSQSQLMSSETLTWDSLMTKLAAAAVAEGSGNAQANLDLVQGTDDNNLMISGLVSGNNVNGGIVNAQVNGNGNVDGEQHDISSNMNGEIVGKLNSTLIAASDVKSNNTSAEGKVKAFANINSYSDKNSSINLDSETGVEGGNGNGHIVAKGSAEGAENDLLINNGLKIGDQHRQSVAIGSGQVHGSGSDQSSNAKQTVDTSYSENGEMNVLSKGEGLSKSNDGKNSSLILNVSGNIMNQPDLINNSTFCLQAFGGGKGPSAAETNAELTFGSHSISNNGTVYGRVEAFGDNTKVESHSSITENGEAHILSNFQRASSSSAGSSSASASNSGHLYKKKR
;
A
#
# COMPACT_ATOMS: atom_id res chain seq x y z
N MET A 1 101.73 25.02 24.68
CA MET A 1 101.43 23.73 25.33
C MET A 1 99.96 23.40 25.04
N LYS A 2 99.74 22.20 24.48
CA LYS A 2 98.45 21.51 24.24
C LYS A 2 97.44 22.14 23.26
N HIS A 3 97.62 21.77 21.99
CA HIS A 3 96.57 21.38 21.03
C HIS A 3 95.68 20.23 21.59
N PRO A 4 94.48 19.91 21.03
CA PRO A 4 94.26 19.76 19.57
C PRO A 4 92.88 20.21 19.00
N PHE A 5 92.86 20.65 17.73
CA PHE A 5 92.22 20.00 16.54
C PHE A 5 90.68 20.15 16.50
N GLN A 6 89.98 20.49 15.41
CA GLN A 6 90.27 20.38 13.97
C GLN A 6 89.18 21.10 13.14
N LEU A 7 89.56 21.60 11.94
CA LEU A 7 88.81 21.68 10.66
C LEU A 7 87.49 22.52 10.62
N LEU A 8 87.06 23.25 9.57
CA LEU A 8 87.38 23.41 8.13
C LEU A 8 86.59 24.69 7.70
N ILE A 9 87.18 25.75 7.11
CA ILE A 9 87.04 26.20 5.69
C ILE A 9 85.61 26.00 5.12
N LEU A 10 84.90 26.92 4.44
CA LEU A 10 85.13 28.28 3.96
C LEU A 10 83.82 28.73 3.24
N LEU A 11 83.53 30.03 3.36
CA LEU A 11 82.77 30.97 2.50
C LEU A 11 81.81 30.51 1.37
N CYS A 12 80.76 31.35 1.28
CA CYS A 12 80.07 31.87 0.09
C CYS A 12 78.84 31.12 -0.44
N GLY A 13 77.74 31.88 -0.58
CA GLY A 13 76.63 31.52 -1.45
C GLY A 13 75.25 31.90 -0.93
N PHE A 14 74.95 33.21 -0.91
CA PHE A 14 73.58 33.70 -0.90
C PHE A 14 72.95 33.33 -2.24
N GLU A 15 72.05 32.34 -2.27
CA GLU A 15 71.04 32.21 -3.32
C GLU A 15 69.67 32.08 -2.68
N VAL A 16 68.85 33.09 -2.97
CA VAL A 16 67.43 33.17 -2.67
C VAL A 16 66.73 32.18 -3.60
N ILE A 17 66.29 31.03 -3.06
CA ILE A 17 65.34 30.16 -3.75
C ILE A 17 63.93 30.69 -3.45
N ILE A 18 63.43 31.55 -4.33
CA ILE A 18 62.00 31.81 -4.46
C ILE A 18 61.39 30.63 -5.24
N GLY A 19 60.39 30.00 -4.64
CA GLY A 19 59.26 29.45 -5.39
C GLY A 19 59.43 28.05 -5.97
N SER A 20 59.35 27.04 -5.12
CA SER A 20 58.66 25.80 -5.49
C SER A 20 57.44 25.64 -4.58
N VAL A 21 56.36 26.36 -4.91
CA VAL A 21 55.03 25.94 -4.46
C VAL A 21 54.86 24.52 -5.00
N PHE A 22 54.88 23.53 -4.12
CA PHE A 22 54.40 22.21 -4.46
C PHE A 22 52.97 22.40 -4.99
N ARG A 23 52.80 22.31 -6.31
CA ARG A 23 51.48 22.03 -6.89
C ARG A 23 51.12 20.66 -6.35
N ILE A 24 50.37 20.63 -5.25
CA ILE A 24 49.56 19.47 -4.91
C ILE A 24 48.73 19.22 -6.17
N LYS A 25 49.00 18.13 -6.88
CA LYS A 25 48.07 17.63 -7.88
C LYS A 25 46.77 17.45 -7.11
N ARG A 26 45.78 18.34 -7.30
CA ARG A 26 44.41 18.05 -6.92
C ARG A 26 44.11 16.73 -7.62
N GLN A 27 43.89 15.68 -6.84
CA GLN A 27 43.52 14.38 -7.37
C GLN A 27 42.14 14.58 -7.99
N ILE A 28 42.04 14.44 -9.30
CA ILE A 28 40.79 14.48 -10.04
C ILE A 28 40.61 13.06 -10.56
N ALA A 29 39.59 12.36 -10.07
CA ALA A 29 39.31 10.98 -10.43
C ALA A 29 37.88 10.90 -10.95
N VAL A 30 37.70 10.21 -12.07
CA VAL A 30 36.41 9.80 -12.60
C VAL A 30 36.51 8.33 -12.93
N ASN A 31 35.49 7.57 -12.54
CA ASN A 31 35.35 6.16 -12.83
C ASN A 31 33.89 5.88 -13.15
N THR A 32 33.64 5.09 -14.18
CA THR A 32 32.29 4.69 -14.58
C THR A 32 32.33 3.23 -14.97
N ASN A 33 31.39 2.45 -14.45
CA ASN A 33 31.21 1.06 -14.80
C ASN A 33 29.74 0.80 -15.13
N ALA A 34 29.49 0.06 -16.20
CA ALA A 34 28.17 -0.39 -16.60
C ALA A 34 28.31 -1.90 -16.87
N ASP A 35 27.70 -2.72 -16.03
CA ASP A 35 27.67 -4.17 -16.16
C ASP A 35 26.22 -4.63 -16.33
N THR A 36 25.97 -5.44 -17.35
CA THR A 36 24.63 -5.88 -17.72
C THR A 36 24.66 -7.35 -18.05
N ASN A 37 23.79 -8.11 -17.41
CA ASN A 37 23.65 -9.53 -17.65
C ASN A 37 22.20 -9.82 -18.03
N GLY A 38 21.98 -10.13 -19.31
CA GLY A 38 20.73 -10.68 -19.83
C GLY A 38 20.99 -12.09 -20.32
N VAL A 39 20.27 -13.07 -19.79
CA VAL A 39 20.33 -14.45 -20.31
C VAL A 39 19.36 -14.54 -21.49
N GLY A 40 19.81 -14.06 -22.66
CA GLY A 40 19.09 -14.13 -23.93
C GLY A 40 18.70 -12.76 -24.47
N ASP A 41 19.15 -12.49 -25.70
CA ASP A 41 18.58 -11.59 -26.72
C ASP A 41 18.98 -10.10 -26.78
N LEU A 42 19.00 -9.27 -25.72
CA LEU A 42 19.51 -7.87 -25.82
C LEU A 42 20.23 -7.36 -24.55
N VAL A 43 21.42 -6.82 -24.74
CA VAL A 43 22.27 -6.22 -23.69
C VAL A 43 23.01 -5.02 -24.27
N ASP A 44 22.68 -3.81 -23.81
CA ASP A 44 23.33 -2.55 -24.22
C ASP A 44 23.87 -1.81 -22.99
N THR A 45 25.11 -1.31 -23.06
CA THR A 45 25.74 -0.47 -22.03
C THR A 45 26.52 0.68 -22.63
N ASP A 46 26.48 1.82 -21.94
CA ASP A 46 27.31 2.98 -22.25
C ASP A 46 27.73 3.67 -20.96
N ALA A 47 28.98 4.12 -20.92
CA ALA A 47 29.59 4.77 -19.78
C ALA A 47 30.53 5.87 -20.28
N SER A 48 30.36 7.10 -19.77
CA SER A 48 31.18 8.24 -20.18
C SER A 48 31.70 9.00 -18.97
N ALA A 49 32.91 9.54 -19.09
CA ALA A 49 33.55 10.30 -18.03
C ALA A 49 34.32 11.47 -18.64
N HIS A 50 33.96 12.69 -18.23
CA HIS A 50 34.51 13.92 -18.79
C HIS A 50 34.91 14.89 -17.68
N HIS A 51 36.11 15.46 -17.81
CA HIS A 51 36.51 16.67 -17.10
C HIS A 51 36.52 17.85 -18.04
N TYR A 52 36.11 19.00 -17.55
CA TYR A 52 36.15 20.23 -18.33
C TYR A 52 36.56 21.42 -17.47
N LYS A 53 36.93 22.51 -18.15
CA LYS A 53 37.14 23.82 -17.56
C LYS A 53 36.33 24.82 -18.37
N ASN A 54 35.38 25.50 -17.75
CA ASN A 54 34.54 26.47 -18.46
C ASN A 54 35.28 27.80 -18.68
N VAL A 55 34.63 28.74 -19.38
CA VAL A 55 35.20 30.06 -19.73
C VAL A 55 35.52 30.90 -18.49
N ASP A 56 34.80 30.70 -17.40
CA ASP A 56 35.01 31.36 -16.10
C ASP A 56 36.14 30.72 -15.29
N GLY A 57 36.71 29.63 -15.81
CA GLY A 57 37.83 28.92 -15.21
C GLY A 57 37.46 27.91 -14.13
N VAL A 58 36.17 27.66 -13.93
CA VAL A 58 35.65 26.61 -13.05
C VAL A 58 35.97 25.25 -13.65
N VAL A 59 36.52 24.36 -12.83
CA VAL A 59 36.74 22.95 -13.20
C VAL A 59 35.49 22.17 -12.83
N GLY A 60 35.01 21.36 -13.76
CA GLY A 60 33.86 20.49 -13.55
C GLY A 60 34.10 19.08 -14.08
N MET A 61 33.16 18.20 -13.75
CA MET A 61 33.13 16.83 -14.23
C MET A 61 31.71 16.38 -14.51
N ASN A 62 31.55 15.48 -15.48
CA ASN A 62 30.34 14.75 -15.76
C ASN A 62 30.69 13.26 -15.90
N VAL A 63 29.90 12.39 -15.31
CA VAL A 63 30.01 10.93 -15.45
C VAL A 63 28.63 10.33 -15.69
N THR A 64 28.53 9.39 -16.62
CA THR A 64 27.30 8.65 -16.91
C THR A 64 27.56 7.15 -16.93
N SER A 65 26.53 6.38 -16.57
CA SER A 65 26.50 4.93 -16.75
C SER A 65 25.07 4.47 -17.00
N ASN A 66 24.81 3.97 -18.20
CA ASN A 66 23.52 3.42 -18.60
C ASN A 66 23.65 1.94 -18.98
N GLY A 67 22.54 1.22 -18.84
CA GLY A 67 22.45 -0.18 -19.19
C GLY A 67 21.01 -0.60 -19.46
N HIS A 68 20.82 -1.48 -20.42
CA HIS A 68 19.54 -2.07 -20.80
C HIS A 68 19.73 -3.57 -21.06
N SER A 69 18.89 -4.39 -20.44
CA SER A 69 18.93 -5.84 -20.56
C SER A 69 17.49 -6.35 -20.73
N LYS A 70 17.24 -7.09 -21.80
CA LYS A 70 15.96 -7.76 -22.06
C LYS A 70 16.24 -9.23 -22.32
N ALA A 71 15.47 -10.12 -21.67
CA ALA A 71 15.67 -11.55 -21.75
C ALA A 71 14.39 -12.35 -21.46
N ASN A 72 14.38 -13.62 -21.86
CA ASN A 72 13.42 -14.59 -21.36
C ASN A 72 13.94 -15.20 -20.06
N GLY A 73 13.12 -15.23 -19.01
CA GLY A 73 13.51 -15.73 -17.70
C GLY A 73 14.11 -14.67 -16.78
N SER A 74 15.27 -14.10 -17.09
CA SER A 74 15.91 -13.10 -16.22
C SER A 74 16.78 -12.07 -16.96
N SER A 75 16.58 -10.80 -16.61
CA SER A 75 17.40 -9.65 -17.03
C SER A 75 17.96 -8.91 -15.81
N SER A 76 19.14 -8.31 -15.94
CA SER A 76 19.75 -7.50 -14.89
C SER A 76 20.70 -6.43 -15.42
N VAL A 77 20.72 -5.29 -14.73
CA VAL A 77 21.60 -4.14 -15.00
C VAL A 77 22.20 -3.68 -13.69
N ILE A 78 23.52 -3.46 -13.67
CA ILE A 78 24.29 -2.90 -12.56
C ILE A 78 25.14 -1.75 -13.09
N ASN A 79 24.81 -0.52 -12.70
CA ASN A 79 25.55 0.67 -13.10
C ASN A 79 26.19 1.31 -11.87
N SER A 80 27.37 1.88 -12.05
CA SER A 80 28.00 2.74 -11.05
C SER A 80 28.73 3.91 -11.70
N VAL A 81 28.65 5.07 -11.06
CA VAL A 81 29.42 6.27 -11.41
C VAL A 81 30.11 6.80 -10.17
N ASP A 82 31.33 7.27 -10.34
CA ASP A 82 32.09 7.97 -9.32
C ASP A 82 32.86 9.13 -9.96
N GLY A 83 32.87 10.28 -9.29
CA GLY A 83 34.00 11.17 -9.50
C GLY A 83 34.08 12.34 -8.54
N SER A 84 35.18 13.07 -8.67
CA SER A 84 35.57 14.14 -7.76
C SER A 84 36.25 15.32 -8.43
N VAL A 85 35.99 16.51 -7.88
CA VAL A 85 36.72 17.75 -8.19
C VAL A 85 37.10 18.43 -6.88
N GLY A 86 38.38 18.38 -6.52
CA GLY A 86 38.86 18.96 -5.26
C GLY A 86 38.32 18.19 -4.04
N SER A 87 37.66 18.89 -3.12
CA SER A 87 37.04 18.32 -1.90
C SER A 87 35.56 17.98 -2.08
N GLN A 88 35.10 17.86 -3.32
CA GLN A 88 33.73 17.53 -3.68
C GLN A 88 33.72 16.23 -4.47
N SER A 89 32.77 15.36 -4.20
CA SER A 89 32.59 14.11 -4.93
C SER A 89 31.13 13.75 -5.08
N VAL A 90 30.83 13.00 -6.13
CA VAL A 90 29.53 12.39 -6.36
C VAL A 90 29.75 10.93 -6.70
N SER A 91 28.95 10.05 -6.11
CA SER A 91 28.91 8.63 -6.43
C SER A 91 27.47 8.16 -6.57
N GLY A 92 27.25 7.15 -7.39
CA GLY A 92 25.94 6.54 -7.60
C GLY A 92 26.09 5.08 -7.98
N GLN A 93 25.17 4.25 -7.50
CA GLN A 93 25.06 2.85 -7.87
C GLN A 93 23.61 2.47 -8.07
N ASN A 94 23.33 1.75 -9.15
CA ASN A 94 22.01 1.23 -9.48
C ASN A 94 22.12 -0.26 -9.79
N ASN A 95 21.19 -1.05 -9.27
CA ASN A 95 21.01 -2.45 -9.59
C ASN A 95 19.52 -2.72 -9.77
N ILE A 96 19.15 -3.25 -10.93
CA ILE A 96 17.79 -3.71 -11.20
C ILE A 96 17.83 -5.10 -11.83
N LYS A 97 17.06 -6.02 -11.23
CA LYS A 97 16.89 -7.39 -11.71
C LYS A 97 15.41 -7.67 -11.93
N SER A 98 15.09 -8.25 -13.08
CA SER A 98 13.74 -8.67 -13.45
C SER A 98 13.73 -10.17 -13.76
N ILE A 99 12.70 -10.88 -13.31
CA ILE A 99 12.51 -12.31 -13.50
C ILE A 99 11.06 -12.57 -13.94
N GLY A 100 10.87 -13.28 -15.04
CA GLY A 100 9.58 -13.66 -15.62
C GLY A 100 9.78 -14.28 -17.00
N ASP A 101 8.74 -14.81 -17.64
CA ASP A 101 8.84 -15.36 -19.01
C ASP A 101 9.41 -14.32 -19.98
N GLU A 102 8.97 -13.07 -19.85
CA GLU A 102 9.59 -11.89 -20.44
C GLU A 102 10.10 -10.98 -19.33
N SER A 103 11.36 -10.55 -19.44
CA SER A 103 12.02 -9.68 -18.46
C SER A 103 12.76 -8.54 -19.15
N ASN A 104 12.64 -7.33 -18.59
CA ASN A 104 13.34 -6.13 -19.03
C ASN A 104 13.84 -5.36 -17.81
N SER A 105 15.09 -4.93 -17.86
CA SER A 105 15.78 -4.14 -16.86
C SER A 105 16.50 -2.99 -17.54
N PHE A 106 16.25 -1.76 -17.11
CA PHE A 106 16.91 -0.56 -17.57
C PHE A 106 17.36 0.28 -16.38
N SER A 107 18.56 0.84 -16.47
CA SER A 107 19.07 1.81 -15.50
C SER A 107 19.92 2.86 -16.19
N ASP A 108 19.84 4.09 -15.71
CA ASP A 108 20.67 5.22 -16.11
C ASP A 108 21.10 6.01 -14.88
N ILE A 109 22.36 6.45 -14.85
CA ILE A 109 22.92 7.31 -13.82
C ILE A 109 23.69 8.42 -14.51
N PHE A 110 23.42 9.66 -14.09
CA PHE A 110 24.24 10.82 -14.42
C PHE A 110 24.70 11.50 -13.13
N ALA A 111 25.98 11.81 -13.03
CA ALA A 111 26.51 12.60 -11.93
C ALA A 111 27.42 13.71 -12.43
N ALA A 112 27.33 14.88 -11.79
CA ALA A 112 28.08 16.05 -12.17
C ALA A 112 28.54 16.87 -10.96
N VAL A 113 29.69 17.52 -11.13
CA VAL A 113 30.20 18.57 -10.25
C VAL A 113 30.58 19.76 -11.13
N GLU A 114 29.96 20.92 -10.87
CA GLU A 114 30.32 22.19 -11.53
C GLU A 114 30.45 23.29 -10.47
N GLY A 115 31.70 23.63 -10.11
CA GLY A 115 31.97 24.65 -9.10
C GLY A 115 31.48 24.26 -7.70
N GLU A 116 30.36 24.83 -7.27
CA GLU A 116 29.70 24.47 -6.00
C GLU A 116 28.47 23.58 -6.19
N GLN A 117 28.01 23.40 -7.43
CA GLN A 117 26.84 22.60 -7.76
C GLN A 117 27.22 21.13 -7.91
N LYS A 118 26.42 20.25 -7.29
CA LYS A 118 26.54 18.80 -7.40
C LYS A 118 25.17 18.24 -7.73
N THR A 119 25.15 17.31 -8.65
CA THR A 119 23.91 16.66 -9.07
C THR A 119 24.17 15.18 -9.25
N LEU A 120 23.27 14.37 -8.71
CA LEU A 120 23.16 12.95 -9.00
C LEU A 120 21.75 12.69 -9.51
N GLN A 121 21.64 12.17 -10.73
CA GLN A 121 20.40 11.72 -11.33
C GLN A 121 20.46 10.21 -11.51
N SER A 122 19.35 9.55 -11.24
CA SER A 122 19.21 8.10 -11.37
C SER A 122 17.84 7.78 -11.95
N MET A 123 17.77 6.80 -12.85
CA MET A 123 16.53 6.27 -13.39
C MET A 123 16.60 4.75 -13.45
N HIS A 124 15.49 4.09 -13.13
CA HIS A 124 15.30 2.65 -13.22
C HIS A 124 13.97 2.34 -13.88
N GLU A 125 13.95 1.35 -14.74
CA GLU A 125 12.73 0.75 -15.25
C GLU A 125 12.87 -0.78 -15.24
N GLY A 126 11.92 -1.45 -14.61
CA GLY A 126 11.87 -2.91 -14.54
C GLY A 126 10.51 -3.39 -15.00
N LYS A 127 10.49 -4.42 -15.84
CA LYS A 127 9.28 -5.12 -16.26
C LYS A 127 9.53 -6.62 -16.24
N ALA A 128 8.57 -7.36 -15.70
CA ALA A 128 8.53 -8.80 -15.78
C ALA A 128 7.09 -9.23 -16.02
N SER A 129 6.87 -10.18 -16.92
CA SER A 129 5.56 -10.73 -17.24
C SER A 129 5.66 -12.20 -17.63
N GLY A 130 4.60 -12.97 -17.41
CA GLY A 130 4.56 -14.38 -17.79
C GLY A 130 3.50 -15.17 -17.06
N LYS A 131 3.52 -16.50 -17.22
CA LYS A 131 2.76 -17.42 -16.37
C LYS A 131 3.61 -17.81 -15.16
N GLY A 132 3.00 -17.88 -13.98
CA GLY A 132 3.72 -18.21 -12.75
C GLY A 132 4.29 -16.97 -12.07
N GLU A 133 5.54 -17.03 -11.64
CA GLU A 133 6.14 -15.99 -10.80
C GLU A 133 6.81 -14.90 -11.63
N THR A 134 6.49 -13.64 -11.32
CA THR A 134 7.24 -12.48 -11.79
C THR A 134 7.83 -11.73 -10.61
N PHE A 135 9.07 -11.28 -10.75
CA PHE A 135 9.79 -10.63 -9.66
C PHE A 135 10.69 -9.52 -10.18
N LEU A 136 10.64 -8.38 -9.52
CA LEU A 136 11.58 -7.27 -9.69
C LEU A 136 12.28 -7.03 -8.35
N ASN A 137 13.60 -6.84 -8.42
CA ASN A 137 14.40 -6.36 -7.30
C ASN A 137 15.23 -5.18 -7.76
N VAL A 138 15.02 -4.05 -7.09
CA VAL A 138 15.80 -2.84 -7.29
C VAL A 138 16.56 -2.52 -6.01
N ASN A 139 17.84 -2.16 -6.15
CA ASN A 139 18.65 -1.60 -5.09
C ASN A 139 19.57 -0.55 -5.70
N GLY A 140 19.75 0.56 -5.03
CA GLY A 140 20.73 1.55 -5.45
C GLY A 140 20.74 2.75 -4.53
N GLY A 141 21.30 3.82 -5.05
CA GLY A 141 21.46 5.06 -4.32
C GLY A 141 22.70 5.78 -4.78
N GLY A 142 23.18 6.66 -3.92
CA GLY A 142 24.41 7.39 -4.16
C GLY A 142 24.67 8.40 -3.08
N SER A 143 25.71 9.19 -3.28
CA SER A 143 26.08 10.21 -2.32
C SER A 143 26.65 11.43 -3.02
N ILE A 144 26.41 12.59 -2.42
CA ILE A 144 27.12 13.83 -2.75
C ILE A 144 27.91 14.25 -1.50
N ASN A 145 29.19 14.57 -1.69
CA ASN A 145 30.05 15.08 -0.64
C ASN A 145 30.46 16.53 -0.92
N SER A 146 30.41 17.36 0.11
CA SER A 146 30.90 18.73 0.08
C SER A 146 31.68 19.01 1.36
N HIS A 147 32.99 19.19 1.24
CA HIS A 147 33.85 19.62 2.35
C HIS A 147 33.79 18.73 3.60
N GLY A 148 33.57 17.42 3.42
CA GLY A 148 33.51 16.45 4.51
C GLY A 148 32.10 16.11 5.00
N GLU A 149 31.07 16.84 4.55
CA GLU A 149 29.67 16.50 4.77
C GLU A 149 29.13 15.66 3.61
N THR A 150 28.34 14.64 3.91
CA THR A 150 27.78 13.69 2.92
C THR A 150 26.26 13.65 3.03
N LYS A 151 25.58 13.75 1.90
CA LYS A 151 24.14 13.48 1.76
C LYS A 151 23.95 12.19 0.99
N ASN A 152 23.25 11.23 1.58
CA ASN A 152 23.02 9.90 1.00
C ASN A 152 21.63 9.82 0.37
N LEU A 153 21.57 9.20 -0.80
CA LEU A 153 20.36 8.70 -1.44
C LEU A 153 20.36 7.18 -1.31
N PHE A 154 19.23 6.61 -0.93
CA PHE A 154 19.00 5.18 -0.94
C PHE A 154 17.75 4.82 -1.73
N LYS A 155 17.77 3.60 -2.26
CA LYS A 155 16.67 3.01 -3.00
C LYS A 155 16.66 1.51 -2.81
N THR A 156 15.53 0.97 -2.40
CA THR A 156 15.31 -0.47 -2.36
C THR A 156 13.88 -0.76 -2.76
N GLY A 157 13.67 -1.82 -3.53
CA GLY A 157 12.34 -2.20 -3.95
C GLY A 157 12.22 -3.65 -4.34
N LYS A 158 11.13 -4.29 -3.94
CA LYS A 158 10.76 -5.65 -4.31
C LYS A 158 9.32 -5.65 -4.80
N ILE A 159 9.12 -6.20 -5.99
CA ILE A 159 7.80 -6.27 -6.64
C ILE A 159 7.61 -7.69 -7.09
N GLY A 160 6.53 -8.33 -6.65
CA GLY A 160 6.29 -9.74 -6.92
C GLY A 160 4.84 -9.99 -7.31
N ALA A 161 4.62 -10.86 -8.27
CA ALA A 161 3.31 -11.41 -8.58
C ALA A 161 3.44 -12.91 -8.85
N THR A 162 2.43 -13.68 -8.45
CA THR A 162 2.36 -15.12 -8.71
C THR A 162 0.93 -15.55 -8.99
N GLY A 163 0.72 -16.22 -10.12
CA GLY A 163 -0.58 -16.66 -10.59
C GLY A 163 -0.43 -17.65 -11.75
N SER A 164 -1.34 -18.63 -11.82
CA SER A 164 -1.26 -19.70 -12.82
C SER A 164 -1.71 -19.28 -14.22
N LEU A 165 -2.43 -18.15 -14.36
CA LEU A 165 -2.97 -17.66 -15.63
C LEU A 165 -2.12 -16.52 -16.19
N GLY A 166 -1.64 -15.62 -15.33
CA GLY A 166 -0.75 -14.55 -15.69
C GLY A 166 -0.21 -13.82 -14.47
N SER A 167 0.97 -13.23 -14.60
CA SER A 167 1.57 -12.35 -13.61
C SER A 167 2.39 -11.27 -14.30
N GLN A 168 2.40 -10.09 -13.69
CA GLN A 168 3.14 -8.93 -14.16
C GLN A 168 3.66 -8.13 -12.97
N SER A 169 4.92 -7.73 -13.04
CA SER A 169 5.56 -6.80 -12.13
C SER A 169 6.18 -5.66 -12.93
N GLN A 170 5.98 -4.42 -12.50
CA GLN A 170 6.53 -3.23 -13.15
C GLN A 170 7.02 -2.21 -12.12
N LEU A 171 8.15 -1.56 -12.43
CA LEU A 171 8.73 -0.44 -11.70
C LEU A 171 9.18 0.63 -12.69
N MET A 172 8.93 1.89 -12.34
CA MET A 172 9.62 3.06 -12.87
C MET A 172 10.00 3.96 -11.69
N SER A 173 11.27 4.31 -11.57
CA SER A 173 11.78 5.17 -10.50
C SER A 173 12.77 6.15 -11.10
N SER A 174 12.67 7.43 -10.72
CA SER A 174 13.61 8.47 -11.13
C SER A 174 13.91 9.42 -9.98
N GLU A 175 15.16 9.80 -9.83
CA GLU A 175 15.64 10.69 -8.78
C GLU A 175 16.53 11.79 -9.33
N THR A 176 16.50 12.92 -8.65
CA THR A 176 17.53 13.95 -8.75
C THR A 176 17.88 14.41 -7.34
N LEU A 177 19.09 14.10 -6.91
CA LEU A 177 19.68 14.60 -5.67
C LEU A 177 20.57 15.80 -6.00
N THR A 178 20.28 16.92 -5.35
CA THR A 178 21.19 18.06 -5.27
C THR A 178 21.56 18.30 -3.80
N TRP A 179 22.47 19.25 -3.56
CA TRP A 179 22.78 19.66 -2.20
C TRP A 179 21.52 20.12 -1.45
N ASP A 180 20.72 20.95 -2.10
CA ASP A 180 19.58 21.64 -1.47
C ASP A 180 18.28 20.82 -1.53
N SER A 181 18.11 19.95 -2.52
CA SER A 181 16.82 19.28 -2.77
C SER A 181 16.94 17.81 -3.11
N LEU A 182 15.84 17.09 -2.90
CA LEU A 182 15.57 15.79 -3.47
C LEU A 182 14.32 15.93 -4.35
N MET A 183 14.42 15.44 -5.58
CA MET A 183 13.29 15.14 -6.44
C MET A 183 13.21 13.63 -6.61
N THR A 184 12.03 13.06 -6.46
CA THR A 184 11.82 11.62 -6.64
C THR A 184 10.47 11.38 -7.27
N LYS A 185 10.41 10.49 -8.26
CA LYS A 185 9.18 9.92 -8.80
C LYS A 185 9.28 8.41 -8.79
N LEU A 186 8.21 7.76 -8.38
CA LEU A 186 8.11 6.33 -8.19
C LEU A 186 6.74 5.88 -8.69
N ALA A 187 6.71 4.86 -9.54
CA ALA A 187 5.49 4.21 -9.99
C ALA A 187 5.75 2.72 -10.09
N ALA A 188 4.89 1.92 -9.50
CA ALA A 188 5.06 0.47 -9.45
C ALA A 188 3.73 -0.26 -9.44
N ALA A 189 3.72 -1.45 -10.00
CA ALA A 189 2.56 -2.31 -10.05
C ALA A 189 2.96 -3.79 -9.97
N ALA A 190 2.17 -4.56 -9.25
CA ALA A 190 2.16 -6.02 -9.28
C ALA A 190 0.73 -6.47 -9.58
N VAL A 191 0.56 -7.35 -10.55
CA VAL A 191 -0.74 -7.89 -10.98
C VAL A 191 -0.59 -9.40 -11.15
N ALA A 192 -1.51 -10.17 -10.58
CA ALA A 192 -1.54 -11.61 -10.70
C ALA A 192 -2.97 -12.11 -10.95
N GLU A 193 -3.08 -13.09 -11.84
CA GLU A 193 -4.31 -13.82 -12.13
C GLU A 193 -4.01 -15.33 -12.04
N GLY A 194 -4.87 -16.07 -11.35
CA GLY A 194 -4.71 -17.50 -11.19
C GLY A 194 -6.01 -18.26 -10.99
N SER A 195 -5.99 -19.51 -11.45
CA SER A 195 -6.98 -20.52 -11.08
C SER A 195 -6.60 -21.08 -9.71
N GLY A 196 -7.45 -20.86 -8.72
CA GLY A 196 -7.28 -21.31 -7.34
C GLY A 196 -6.53 -20.32 -6.46
N ASN A 197 -5.43 -19.71 -6.91
CA ASN A 197 -4.68 -18.75 -6.12
C ASN A 197 -3.96 -17.70 -6.96
N ALA A 198 -3.85 -16.50 -6.43
CA ALA A 198 -3.00 -15.44 -6.97
C ALA A 198 -2.54 -14.50 -5.86
N GLN A 199 -1.34 -13.93 -6.01
CA GLN A 199 -0.80 -12.96 -5.07
C GLN A 199 -0.01 -11.87 -5.81
N ALA A 200 -0.16 -10.63 -5.36
CA ALA A 200 0.61 -9.48 -5.81
C ALA A 200 1.17 -8.75 -4.58
N ASN A 201 2.43 -8.36 -4.63
CA ASN A 201 3.10 -7.65 -3.54
C ASN A 201 4.06 -6.58 -4.05
N LEU A 202 4.18 -5.54 -3.24
CA LEU A 202 5.02 -4.38 -3.46
C LEU A 202 5.68 -4.00 -2.13
N ASP A 203 6.96 -3.70 -2.15
CA ASP A 203 7.68 -3.12 -1.02
C ASP A 203 8.77 -2.20 -1.54
N LEU A 204 8.57 -0.89 -1.41
CA LEU A 204 9.43 0.15 -1.96
C LEU A 204 9.82 1.14 -0.88
N VAL A 205 11.10 1.51 -0.88
CA VAL A 205 11.65 2.55 -0.01
C VAL A 205 12.65 3.37 -0.82
N GLN A 206 12.47 4.69 -0.82
CA GLN A 206 13.28 5.60 -1.63
C GLN A 206 13.40 6.98 -0.97
N GLY A 207 14.60 7.55 -0.99
CA GLY A 207 14.85 8.93 -0.54
C GLY A 207 16.17 9.09 0.20
N THR A 208 16.21 10.08 1.10
CA THR A 208 17.31 10.33 2.04
C THR A 208 16.87 10.03 3.49
N ASP A 209 17.80 10.11 4.43
CA ASP A 209 17.51 9.86 5.85
C ASP A 209 16.38 10.76 6.37
N ASP A 210 16.38 12.02 5.92
CA ASP A 210 15.43 13.04 6.36
C ASP A 210 14.20 13.20 5.46
N ASN A 211 14.27 12.73 4.20
CA ASN A 211 13.20 12.86 3.21
C ASN A 211 13.03 11.55 2.43
N ASN A 212 12.12 10.69 2.87
CA ASN A 212 11.87 9.40 2.21
C ASN A 212 10.40 9.03 2.12
N LEU A 213 10.14 8.14 1.18
CA LEU A 213 8.86 7.50 0.93
C LEU A 213 9.01 5.99 1.13
N MET A 214 8.00 5.40 1.76
CA MET A 214 7.81 3.96 1.86
C MET A 214 6.43 3.61 1.34
N ILE A 215 6.37 2.63 0.43
CA ILE A 215 5.14 2.10 -0.14
C ILE A 215 5.22 0.58 -0.10
N SER A 216 4.42 -0.03 0.77
CA SER A 216 4.28 -1.48 0.82
C SER A 216 2.82 -1.86 0.61
N GLY A 217 2.59 -2.98 -0.08
CA GLY A 217 1.25 -3.50 -0.35
C GLY A 217 1.28 -5.00 -0.63
N LEU A 218 0.23 -5.70 -0.24
CA LEU A 218 0.02 -7.12 -0.49
C LEU A 218 -1.46 -7.35 -0.77
N VAL A 219 -1.77 -8.11 -1.81
CA VAL A 219 -3.07 -8.74 -2.02
C VAL A 219 -2.82 -10.22 -2.29
N SER A 220 -3.49 -11.10 -1.56
CA SER A 220 -3.36 -12.54 -1.70
C SER A 220 -4.74 -13.19 -1.61
N GLY A 221 -5.06 -14.00 -2.61
CA GLY A 221 -6.34 -14.69 -2.71
C GLY A 221 -6.18 -16.20 -2.92
N ASN A 222 -7.11 -16.95 -2.35
CA ASN A 222 -7.19 -18.40 -2.49
C ASN A 222 -8.65 -18.86 -2.61
N ASN A 223 -8.93 -19.78 -3.53
CA ASN A 223 -10.18 -20.50 -3.70
C ASN A 223 -9.87 -22.00 -3.82
N VAL A 224 -10.45 -22.79 -2.91
CA VAL A 224 -10.14 -24.23 -2.79
C VAL A 224 -10.63 -25.09 -3.97
N ASN A 225 -11.46 -24.55 -4.86
CA ASN A 225 -12.11 -25.28 -5.95
C ASN A 225 -11.76 -24.73 -7.34
N GLY A 226 -10.61 -24.07 -7.49
CA GLY A 226 -10.15 -23.59 -8.80
C GLY A 226 -10.95 -22.42 -9.37
N GLY A 227 -11.56 -21.60 -8.51
CA GLY A 227 -12.12 -20.30 -8.90
C GLY A 227 -11.06 -19.35 -9.44
N ILE A 228 -11.49 -18.27 -10.09
CA ILE A 228 -10.58 -17.24 -10.60
C ILE A 228 -10.23 -16.29 -9.47
N VAL A 229 -8.94 -16.04 -9.29
CA VAL A 229 -8.38 -15.11 -8.30
C VAL A 229 -7.58 -14.05 -9.05
N ASN A 230 -7.93 -12.79 -8.82
CA ASN A 230 -7.18 -11.61 -9.25
C ASN A 230 -6.59 -10.91 -8.02
N ALA A 231 -5.33 -10.51 -8.11
CA ALA A 231 -4.64 -9.73 -7.09
C ALA A 231 -3.85 -8.61 -7.75
N GLN A 232 -3.98 -7.38 -7.24
CA GLN A 232 -3.28 -6.22 -7.76
C GLN A 232 -2.85 -5.30 -6.63
N VAL A 233 -1.62 -4.79 -6.73
CA VAL A 233 -1.10 -3.72 -5.89
C VAL A 233 -0.42 -2.70 -6.80
N ASN A 234 -0.76 -1.43 -6.67
CA ASN A 234 -0.08 -0.31 -7.33
C ASN A 234 0.45 0.66 -6.26
N GLY A 235 1.58 1.29 -6.53
CA GLY A 235 2.15 2.31 -5.67
C GLY A 235 2.73 3.45 -6.48
N ASN A 236 2.40 4.69 -6.13
CA ASN A 236 2.97 5.89 -6.72
C ASN A 236 3.51 6.82 -5.63
N GLY A 237 4.63 7.47 -5.90
CA GLY A 237 5.24 8.41 -4.97
C GLY A 237 5.91 9.56 -5.71
N ASN A 238 5.80 10.76 -5.18
CA ASN A 238 6.48 11.96 -5.65
C ASN A 238 7.06 12.72 -4.44
N VAL A 239 8.33 13.14 -4.56
CA VAL A 239 8.97 14.10 -3.66
C VAL A 239 9.42 15.29 -4.48
N ASP A 240 9.03 16.48 -4.04
CA ASP A 240 9.49 17.77 -4.56
C ASP A 240 9.84 18.69 -3.38
N GLY A 241 11.10 18.65 -2.95
CA GLY A 241 11.54 19.41 -1.78
C GLY A 241 10.85 18.95 -0.50
N GLU A 242 9.99 19.79 0.06
CA GLU A 242 9.17 19.48 1.25
C GLU A 242 7.80 18.86 0.87
N GLN A 243 7.38 18.91 -0.39
CA GLN A 243 6.12 18.30 -0.80
C GLN A 243 6.30 16.81 -1.06
N HIS A 244 5.53 15.99 -0.35
CA HIS A 244 5.56 14.54 -0.45
C HIS A 244 4.15 14.06 -0.74
N ASP A 245 3.98 13.44 -1.90
CA ASP A 245 2.70 12.88 -2.35
C ASP A 245 2.88 11.39 -2.59
N ILE A 246 2.19 10.56 -1.81
CA ILE A 246 2.26 9.10 -1.88
C ILE A 246 0.86 8.56 -2.07
N SER A 247 0.69 7.58 -2.94
CA SER A 247 -0.54 6.79 -3.05
C SER A 247 -0.22 5.31 -3.24
N SER A 248 -1.10 4.45 -2.74
CA SER A 248 -1.06 3.01 -2.91
C SER A 248 -2.48 2.49 -3.07
N ASN A 249 -2.69 1.68 -4.10
CA ASN A 249 -3.97 1.11 -4.45
C ASN A 249 -3.87 -0.42 -4.41
N MET A 250 -4.85 -1.08 -3.80
CA MET A 250 -4.96 -2.53 -3.74
C MET A 250 -6.30 -2.97 -4.29
N ASN A 251 -6.29 -3.89 -5.26
CA ASN A 251 -7.51 -4.50 -5.76
C ASN A 251 -7.39 -6.03 -5.67
N GLY A 252 -8.46 -6.68 -5.24
CA GLY A 252 -8.51 -8.14 -5.18
C GLY A 252 -9.89 -8.65 -5.51
N GLU A 253 -9.96 -9.76 -6.23
CA GLU A 253 -11.23 -10.37 -6.61
C GLU A 253 -11.09 -11.89 -6.58
N ILE A 254 -12.09 -12.58 -6.02
CA ILE A 254 -12.23 -14.02 -6.16
C ILE A 254 -13.65 -14.33 -6.61
N VAL A 255 -13.77 -15.07 -7.71
CA VAL A 255 -15.03 -15.63 -8.19
C VAL A 255 -14.89 -17.14 -8.21
N GLY A 256 -15.70 -17.83 -7.42
CA GLY A 256 -15.55 -19.28 -7.26
C GLY A 256 -16.68 -19.94 -6.52
N LYS A 257 -16.39 -21.11 -5.95
CA LYS A 257 -17.31 -21.91 -5.12
C LYS A 257 -16.58 -22.38 -3.87
N LEU A 258 -17.33 -22.89 -2.90
CA LEU A 258 -16.81 -23.36 -1.62
C LEU A 258 -16.05 -22.24 -0.90
N ASN A 259 -14.88 -22.54 -0.33
CA ASN A 259 -14.09 -21.60 0.45
C ASN A 259 -13.27 -20.67 -0.45
N SER A 260 -13.48 -19.36 -0.26
CA SER A 260 -12.68 -18.27 -0.81
C SER A 260 -12.12 -17.41 0.33
N THR A 261 -10.84 -17.08 0.27
CA THR A 261 -10.17 -16.17 1.22
C THR A 261 -9.40 -15.13 0.45
N LEU A 262 -9.61 -13.85 0.77
CA LEU A 262 -8.86 -12.71 0.25
C LEU A 262 -8.30 -11.89 1.41
N ILE A 263 -7.00 -11.64 1.39
CA ILE A 263 -6.29 -10.84 2.39
C ILE A 263 -5.56 -9.72 1.67
N ALA A 264 -5.61 -8.53 2.23
CA ALA A 264 -4.82 -7.41 1.76
C ALA A 264 -4.29 -6.53 2.89
N ALA A 265 -3.16 -5.90 2.65
CA ALA A 265 -2.58 -4.91 3.55
C ALA A 265 -1.72 -3.90 2.80
N SER A 266 -1.82 -2.63 3.16
CA SER A 266 -0.92 -1.57 2.68
C SER A 266 -0.30 -0.80 3.85
N ASP A 267 0.89 -0.25 3.62
CA ASP A 267 1.56 0.70 4.50
C ASP A 267 2.20 1.76 3.60
N VAL A 268 1.67 2.98 3.63
CA VAL A 268 2.29 4.16 3.00
C VAL A 268 2.81 5.07 4.10
N LYS A 269 4.06 5.49 3.97
CA LYS A 269 4.70 6.40 4.91
C LYS A 269 5.54 7.42 4.18
N SER A 270 5.36 8.67 4.56
CA SER A 270 6.19 9.80 4.19
C SER A 270 6.94 10.28 5.43
N ASN A 271 8.27 10.35 5.35
CA ASN A 271 9.09 11.05 6.33
C ASN A 271 9.53 12.37 5.72
N ASN A 272 8.88 13.47 6.10
CA ASN A 272 9.35 14.83 5.83
C ASN A 272 9.79 15.43 7.18
N THR A 273 10.90 16.17 7.18
CA THR A 273 11.44 16.95 8.30
C THR A 273 10.42 17.79 9.10
N SER A 274 9.29 18.17 8.49
CA SER A 274 8.25 18.99 9.12
C SER A 274 6.96 18.24 9.51
N ALA A 275 6.70 17.05 8.94
CA ALA A 275 5.52 16.23 9.25
C ALA A 275 5.69 14.79 8.78
N GLU A 276 5.42 13.81 9.67
CA GLU A 276 5.30 12.40 9.28
C GLU A 276 3.83 12.10 8.94
N GLY A 277 3.58 11.64 7.72
CA GLY A 277 2.29 11.14 7.28
C GLY A 277 2.35 9.63 7.06
N LYS A 278 1.37 8.90 7.60
CA LYS A 278 1.33 7.45 7.56
C LYS A 278 -0.10 6.92 7.46
N VAL A 279 -0.34 6.03 6.52
CA VAL A 279 -1.62 5.33 6.36
C VAL A 279 -1.38 3.85 6.20
N LYS A 280 -2.08 3.05 7.01
CA LYS A 280 -2.15 1.60 6.88
C LYS A 280 -3.58 1.19 6.58
N ALA A 281 -3.76 0.30 5.61
CA ALA A 281 -5.03 -0.37 5.40
C ALA A 281 -4.86 -1.89 5.55
N PHE A 282 -5.93 -2.57 5.95
CA PHE A 282 -5.99 -4.02 5.93
C PHE A 282 -7.39 -4.50 5.57
N ALA A 283 -7.47 -5.68 4.95
CA ALA A 283 -8.71 -6.42 4.79
C ALA A 283 -8.48 -7.93 4.91
N ASN A 284 -9.49 -8.62 5.43
CA ASN A 284 -9.59 -10.07 5.47
C ASN A 284 -11.04 -10.44 5.17
N ILE A 285 -11.24 -11.14 4.06
CA ILE A 285 -12.53 -11.59 3.57
C ILE A 285 -12.51 -13.11 3.47
N ASN A 286 -13.48 -13.77 4.11
CA ASN A 286 -13.72 -15.19 3.94
C ASN A 286 -15.15 -15.39 3.45
N SER A 287 -15.31 -16.28 2.48
CA SER A 287 -16.62 -16.68 1.97
C SER A 287 -16.68 -18.19 1.85
N TYR A 288 -17.80 -18.76 2.26
CA TYR A 288 -18.22 -20.11 1.91
C TYR A 288 -19.56 -20.06 1.18
N SER A 289 -19.70 -20.91 0.16
CA SER A 289 -20.92 -21.05 -0.62
C SER A 289 -20.94 -22.44 -1.26
N ASP A 290 -22.06 -23.16 -1.14
CA ASP A 290 -22.25 -24.42 -1.89
C ASP A 290 -22.49 -24.20 -3.40
N LYS A 291 -22.71 -22.94 -3.81
CA LYS A 291 -22.78 -22.46 -5.19
C LYS A 291 -21.70 -21.43 -5.48
N ASN A 292 -22.08 -20.27 -6.01
CA ASN A 292 -21.17 -19.23 -6.43
C ASN A 292 -20.94 -18.26 -5.27
N SER A 293 -19.68 -17.93 -5.05
CA SER A 293 -19.25 -16.81 -4.24
C SER A 293 -18.44 -15.82 -5.07
N SER A 294 -18.58 -14.55 -4.72
CA SER A 294 -17.78 -13.46 -5.25
C SER A 294 -17.33 -12.62 -4.08
N ILE A 295 -16.04 -12.37 -3.98
CA ILE A 295 -15.47 -11.43 -3.02
C ILE A 295 -14.62 -10.43 -3.79
N ASN A 296 -14.74 -9.15 -3.42
CA ASN A 296 -14.06 -8.06 -4.07
C ASN A 296 -13.53 -7.09 -3.00
N LEU A 297 -12.37 -6.55 -3.25
CA LEU A 297 -11.70 -5.56 -2.43
C LEU A 297 -11.17 -4.46 -3.34
N ASP A 298 -11.48 -3.22 -2.97
CA ASP A 298 -10.86 -2.03 -3.53
C ASP A 298 -10.32 -1.18 -2.37
N SER A 299 -9.07 -0.71 -2.46
CA SER A 299 -8.48 0.16 -1.45
C SER A 299 -7.56 1.19 -2.08
N GLU A 300 -7.61 2.41 -1.55
CA GLU A 300 -6.76 3.54 -1.91
C GLU A 300 -6.23 4.15 -0.60
N THR A 301 -4.92 4.34 -0.51
CA THR A 301 -4.27 4.92 0.68
C THR A 301 -3.23 5.92 0.23
N GLY A 302 -3.09 7.04 0.93
CA GLY A 302 -2.15 8.05 0.52
C GLY A 302 -1.76 9.03 1.61
N VAL A 303 -0.75 9.83 1.28
CA VAL A 303 -0.25 10.93 2.09
C VAL A 303 0.01 12.09 1.15
N GLU A 304 -0.60 13.25 1.42
CA GLU A 304 -0.41 14.50 0.66
C GLU A 304 -0.02 15.60 1.64
N GLY A 305 1.18 16.19 1.46
CA GLY A 305 1.67 17.26 2.33
C GLY A 305 1.75 16.90 3.83
N GLY A 306 1.87 15.61 4.15
CA GLY A 306 1.89 15.09 5.53
C GLY A 306 0.50 14.74 6.11
N ASN A 307 -0.58 14.98 5.37
CA ASN A 307 -1.93 14.55 5.74
C ASN A 307 -2.23 13.18 5.15
N GLY A 308 -2.79 12.27 5.96
CA GLY A 308 -3.17 10.94 5.48
C GLY A 308 -4.56 10.95 4.84
N ASN A 309 -4.75 10.16 3.80
CA ASN A 309 -6.08 9.81 3.27
C ASN A 309 -6.17 8.30 3.04
N GLY A 310 -7.37 7.75 3.20
CA GLY A 310 -7.53 6.31 3.06
C GLY A 310 -8.97 5.91 2.82
N HIS A 311 -9.15 4.89 1.99
CA HIS A 311 -10.44 4.29 1.66
C HIS A 311 -10.23 2.81 1.42
N ILE A 312 -11.08 1.98 1.99
CA ILE A 312 -11.06 0.54 1.79
C ILE A 312 -12.48 -0.01 1.81
N VAL A 313 -12.86 -0.67 0.73
CA VAL A 313 -14.18 -1.28 0.55
C VAL A 313 -13.99 -2.75 0.26
N ALA A 314 -14.60 -3.57 1.10
CA ALA A 314 -14.63 -5.01 0.95
C ALA A 314 -16.09 -5.46 0.76
N LYS A 315 -16.33 -6.22 -0.31
CA LYS A 315 -17.65 -6.72 -0.70
C LYS A 315 -17.61 -8.23 -0.81
N GLY A 316 -18.69 -8.88 -0.40
CA GLY A 316 -18.86 -10.32 -0.53
C GLY A 316 -20.29 -10.65 -0.92
N SER A 317 -20.44 -11.67 -1.75
CA SER A 317 -21.71 -12.31 -2.03
C SER A 317 -21.54 -13.82 -2.06
N ALA A 318 -22.49 -14.54 -1.49
CA ALA A 318 -22.53 -16.00 -1.49
C ALA A 318 -23.94 -16.46 -1.81
N GLU A 319 -24.07 -17.41 -2.74
CA GLU A 319 -25.34 -18.04 -3.10
C GLU A 319 -25.37 -19.47 -2.58
N GLY A 320 -26.56 -20.04 -2.38
CA GLY A 320 -26.66 -21.44 -1.98
C GLY A 320 -27.38 -21.70 -0.68
N ALA A 321 -27.74 -22.96 -0.46
CA ALA A 321 -28.50 -23.37 0.72
C ALA A 321 -27.71 -23.06 2.01
N GLU A 322 -26.39 -23.27 1.97
CA GLU A 322 -25.46 -22.84 3.01
C GLU A 322 -24.53 -21.76 2.45
N ASN A 323 -24.42 -20.65 3.16
CA ASN A 323 -23.55 -19.54 2.80
C ASN A 323 -23.00 -18.85 4.05
N ASP A 324 -21.72 -18.50 4.00
CA ASP A 324 -21.04 -17.72 5.02
C ASP A 324 -20.26 -16.59 4.37
N LEU A 325 -20.30 -15.42 4.99
CA LEU A 325 -19.43 -14.29 4.67
C LEU A 325 -18.87 -13.74 5.97
N LEU A 326 -17.58 -13.48 5.99
CA LEU A 326 -16.90 -12.75 7.05
C LEU A 326 -16.03 -11.70 6.39
N ILE A 327 -16.30 -10.43 6.64
CA ILE A 327 -15.53 -9.31 6.11
C ILE A 327 -15.04 -8.48 7.28
N ASN A 328 -13.73 -8.28 7.34
CA ASN A 328 -13.09 -7.32 8.24
C ASN A 328 -12.19 -6.41 7.42
N ASN A 329 -12.27 -5.10 7.61
CA ASN A 329 -11.31 -4.16 7.07
C ASN A 329 -11.05 -3.02 8.04
N GLY A 330 -10.04 -2.21 7.76
CA GLY A 330 -9.80 -1.03 8.55
C GLY A 330 -8.65 -0.18 8.06
N LEU A 331 -8.58 1.01 8.65
CA LEU A 331 -7.57 2.01 8.42
C LEU A 331 -6.91 2.40 9.75
N LYS A 332 -5.60 2.60 9.71
CA LYS A 332 -4.84 3.25 10.78
C LYS A 332 -4.07 4.43 10.18
N ILE A 333 -4.37 5.62 10.67
CA ILE A 333 -3.81 6.87 10.21
C ILE A 333 -2.89 7.44 11.28
N GLY A 334 -1.76 8.00 10.87
CA GLY A 334 -0.95 8.91 11.67
C GLY A 334 -0.56 10.09 10.80
N ASP A 335 -1.11 11.25 11.07
CA ASP A 335 -0.83 12.50 10.36
C ASP A 335 -0.60 13.65 11.35
N GLN A 336 -0.53 14.89 10.84
CA GLN A 336 -0.43 16.10 11.66
C GLN A 336 -1.58 16.24 12.68
N HIS A 337 -2.72 15.60 12.44
CA HIS A 337 -3.93 15.64 13.25
C HIS A 337 -4.02 14.52 14.29
N ARG A 338 -2.96 13.69 14.46
CA ARG A 338 -2.75 12.60 15.44
C ARG A 338 -3.13 11.20 14.90
N GLN A 339 -3.18 10.21 15.79
CA GLN A 339 -3.44 8.80 15.44
C GLN A 339 -4.93 8.46 15.49
N SER A 340 -5.45 7.94 14.37
CA SER A 340 -6.84 7.50 14.24
C SER A 340 -6.90 6.06 13.75
N VAL A 341 -7.88 5.30 14.23
CA VAL A 341 -8.10 3.90 13.84
C VAL A 341 -9.59 3.69 13.59
N ALA A 342 -9.93 3.21 12.40
CA ALA A 342 -11.26 2.68 12.08
C ALA A 342 -11.16 1.22 11.68
N ILE A 343 -12.03 0.40 12.24
CA ILE A 343 -12.17 -1.00 11.89
C ILE A 343 -13.66 -1.27 11.66
N GLY A 344 -13.97 -1.74 10.46
CA GLY A 344 -15.29 -2.24 10.11
C GLY A 344 -15.27 -3.76 10.03
N SER A 345 -16.33 -4.38 10.51
CA SER A 345 -16.52 -5.82 10.42
C SER A 345 -17.97 -6.19 10.17
N GLY A 346 -18.15 -7.39 9.65
CA GLY A 346 -19.42 -8.06 9.75
C GLY A 346 -19.34 -9.49 9.26
N GLN A 347 -20.41 -10.20 9.56
CA GLN A 347 -20.58 -11.61 9.31
C GLN A 347 -22.01 -11.86 8.85
N VAL A 348 -22.14 -12.71 7.83
CA VAL A 348 -23.42 -13.27 7.40
C VAL A 348 -23.32 -14.78 7.46
N HIS A 349 -24.31 -15.41 8.06
CA HIS A 349 -24.48 -16.86 8.04
C HIS A 349 -25.91 -17.17 7.60
N GLY A 350 -26.06 -17.83 6.46
CA GLY A 350 -27.33 -18.29 5.92
C GLY A 350 -27.36 -19.81 5.82
N SER A 351 -28.41 -20.42 6.38
CA SER A 351 -28.68 -21.86 6.30
C SER A 351 -30.11 -22.11 5.85
N GLY A 352 -30.32 -23.09 4.97
CA GLY A 352 -31.61 -23.34 4.33
C GLY A 352 -31.60 -24.62 3.50
N SER A 353 -32.54 -24.74 2.57
CA SER A 353 -32.58 -25.86 1.62
C SER A 353 -32.79 -25.44 0.17
N ASP A 354 -33.13 -24.18 -0.05
CA ASP A 354 -33.27 -23.61 -1.38
C ASP A 354 -31.93 -23.03 -1.84
N GLN A 355 -31.53 -23.49 -3.01
CA GLN A 355 -30.34 -23.09 -3.74
C GLN A 355 -30.44 -21.65 -4.31
N SER A 356 -31.56 -20.95 -4.15
CA SER A 356 -31.76 -19.53 -4.45
C SER A 356 -31.56 -18.61 -3.24
N SER A 357 -31.17 -19.17 -2.09
CA SER A 357 -30.71 -18.40 -0.93
C SER A 357 -29.44 -17.62 -1.29
N ASN A 358 -29.29 -16.43 -0.70
CA ASN A 358 -28.15 -15.57 -0.96
C ASN A 358 -27.82 -14.70 0.25
N ALA A 359 -26.56 -14.30 0.34
CA ALA A 359 -26.04 -13.37 1.31
C ALA A 359 -25.15 -12.35 0.59
N LYS A 360 -25.20 -11.10 1.05
CA LYS A 360 -24.36 -10.01 0.60
C LYS A 360 -23.89 -9.20 1.78
N GLN A 361 -22.66 -8.76 1.71
CA GLN A 361 -22.09 -7.89 2.72
C GLN A 361 -21.16 -6.88 2.09
N THR A 362 -21.14 -5.66 2.63
CA THR A 362 -20.20 -4.61 2.27
C THR A 362 -19.70 -3.96 3.55
N VAL A 363 -18.38 -3.83 3.67
CA VAL A 363 -17.74 -3.04 4.71
C VAL A 363 -16.89 -1.99 4.00
N ASP A 364 -17.18 -0.74 4.26
CA ASP A 364 -16.54 0.43 3.66
C ASP A 364 -16.00 1.30 4.80
N THR A 365 -14.70 1.51 4.80
CA THR A 365 -14.01 2.33 5.79
C THR A 365 -13.24 3.43 5.05
N SER A 366 -13.46 4.69 5.43
CA SER A 366 -12.77 5.84 4.85
C SER A 366 -12.26 6.82 5.90
N TYR A 367 -11.21 7.56 5.53
CA TYR A 367 -10.63 8.68 6.23
C TYR A 367 -10.28 9.77 5.22
N SER A 368 -10.79 10.98 5.43
CA SER A 368 -10.52 12.14 4.58
C SER A 368 -9.43 13.03 5.18
N GLU A 369 -8.86 13.90 4.34
CA GLU A 369 -7.87 14.92 4.75
C GLU A 369 -8.42 15.92 5.78
N ASN A 370 -9.74 16.06 5.88
CA ASN A 370 -10.39 16.89 6.90
C ASN A 370 -10.46 16.20 8.27
N GLY A 371 -9.90 15.00 8.42
CA GLY A 371 -9.93 14.22 9.64
C GLY A 371 -11.24 13.45 9.87
N GLU A 372 -12.17 13.46 8.92
CA GLU A 372 -13.42 12.73 9.04
C GLU A 372 -13.19 11.24 8.79
N MET A 373 -13.65 10.41 9.73
CA MET A 373 -13.54 8.96 9.68
C MET A 373 -14.93 8.34 9.58
N ASN A 374 -15.12 7.47 8.59
CA ASN A 374 -16.39 6.80 8.34
C ASN A 374 -16.22 5.28 8.28
N VAL A 375 -17.15 4.57 8.91
CA VAL A 375 -17.33 3.14 8.73
C VAL A 375 -18.79 2.89 8.36
N LEU A 376 -18.98 2.22 7.23
CA LEU A 376 -20.24 1.77 6.69
C LEU A 376 -20.23 0.26 6.55
N SER A 377 -21.00 -0.42 7.37
CA SER A 377 -21.16 -1.88 7.28
C SER A 377 -22.60 -2.22 6.96
N LYS A 378 -22.80 -2.88 5.81
CA LYS A 378 -24.10 -3.30 5.29
C LYS A 378 -24.14 -4.82 5.12
N GLY A 379 -25.19 -5.44 5.64
CA GLY A 379 -25.48 -6.85 5.42
C GLY A 379 -26.90 -7.01 4.89
N GLU A 380 -27.04 -7.81 3.84
CA GLU A 380 -28.32 -8.17 3.25
C GLU A 380 -28.33 -9.66 2.94
N GLY A 381 -29.49 -10.31 3.01
CA GLY A 381 -29.58 -11.69 2.56
C GLY A 381 -30.98 -12.25 2.60
N LEU A 382 -31.10 -13.43 2.00
CA LEU A 382 -32.33 -14.20 1.90
C LEU A 382 -32.00 -15.67 2.13
N SER A 383 -32.50 -16.23 3.23
CA SER A 383 -32.48 -17.68 3.44
C SER A 383 -33.85 -18.29 3.12
N LYS A 384 -33.86 -19.39 2.34
CA LYS A 384 -35.07 -20.07 1.88
C LYS A 384 -35.04 -21.57 2.13
N SER A 385 -36.22 -22.13 2.41
CA SER A 385 -36.44 -23.57 2.51
C SER A 385 -37.60 -24.05 1.63
N ASN A 386 -37.39 -25.14 0.88
CA ASN A 386 -38.43 -25.76 0.03
C ASN A 386 -38.86 -27.16 0.52
N ASP A 387 -38.10 -27.78 1.40
CA ASP A 387 -38.29 -29.16 1.85
C ASP A 387 -38.86 -29.26 3.28
N GLY A 388 -39.24 -28.14 3.89
CA GLY A 388 -39.75 -28.10 5.26
C GLY A 388 -38.67 -28.01 6.34
N LYS A 389 -37.38 -27.95 5.96
CA LYS A 389 -36.29 -27.64 6.89
C LYS A 389 -36.34 -26.19 7.35
N ASN A 390 -35.63 -25.89 8.42
CA ASN A 390 -35.48 -24.52 8.90
C ASN A 390 -34.69 -23.68 7.88
N SER A 391 -35.13 -22.45 7.64
CA SER A 391 -34.35 -21.42 6.96
C SER A 391 -33.95 -20.33 7.95
N SER A 392 -32.67 -20.11 8.15
CA SER A 392 -32.16 -19.05 9.04
C SER A 392 -31.20 -18.14 8.31
N LEU A 393 -31.27 -16.85 8.60
CA LEU A 393 -30.25 -15.88 8.22
C LEU A 393 -29.86 -15.05 9.44
N ILE A 394 -28.58 -15.08 9.75
CA ILE A 394 -27.97 -14.31 10.84
C ILE A 394 -27.03 -13.30 10.22
N LEU A 395 -27.29 -12.02 10.48
CA LEU A 395 -26.44 -10.90 10.07
C LEU A 395 -25.89 -10.21 11.31
N ASN A 396 -24.57 -10.10 11.40
CA ASN A 396 -23.90 -9.33 12.44
C ASN A 396 -23.00 -8.30 11.76
N VAL A 397 -23.09 -7.04 12.15
CA VAL A 397 -22.11 -6.02 11.75
C VAL A 397 -21.63 -5.29 12.98
N SER A 398 -20.35 -4.97 12.98
CA SER A 398 -19.75 -4.19 14.03
C SER A 398 -18.77 -3.19 13.46
N GLY A 399 -18.56 -2.09 14.16
CA GLY A 399 -17.48 -1.17 13.85
C GLY A 399 -16.90 -0.54 15.10
N ASN A 400 -15.62 -0.25 15.00
CA ASN A 400 -14.85 0.39 16.04
C ASN A 400 -14.11 1.59 15.46
N ILE A 401 -14.39 2.77 16.00
CA ILE A 401 -13.72 4.01 15.63
C ILE A 401 -13.07 4.59 16.88
N MET A 402 -11.74 4.58 16.90
CA MET A 402 -10.94 5.18 17.95
C MET A 402 -10.21 6.38 17.38
N ASN A 403 -10.55 7.56 17.89
CA ASN A 403 -9.94 8.80 17.44
C ASN A 403 -9.33 9.60 18.60
N GLN A 404 -8.63 10.68 18.31
CA GLN A 404 -8.32 11.70 19.32
C GLN A 404 -9.56 12.58 19.54
N PRO A 405 -9.71 13.19 20.74
CA PRO A 405 -10.83 14.09 20.99
C PRO A 405 -10.81 15.24 19.96
N ASP A 406 -12.00 15.66 19.53
CA ASP A 406 -12.29 16.80 18.62
C ASP A 406 -12.51 16.51 17.13
N LEU A 407 -12.48 15.23 16.70
CA LEU A 407 -12.77 14.84 15.31
C LEU A 407 -14.23 14.41 15.11
N ILE A 408 -14.82 14.80 13.96
CA ILE A 408 -16.19 14.46 13.57
C ILE A 408 -16.20 13.01 13.05
N ASN A 409 -17.01 12.16 13.68
CA ASN A 409 -17.24 10.80 13.23
C ASN A 409 -18.64 10.72 12.61
N ASN A 410 -18.73 10.28 11.36
CA ASN A 410 -19.99 9.92 10.73
C ASN A 410 -19.95 8.42 10.44
N SER A 411 -20.88 7.64 10.99
CA SER A 411 -20.80 6.18 10.83
C SER A 411 -22.17 5.58 10.77
N THR A 412 -22.37 4.65 9.86
CA THR A 412 -23.69 4.03 9.64
C THR A 412 -23.53 2.53 9.53
N PHE A 413 -24.18 1.80 10.43
CA PHE A 413 -24.27 0.35 10.41
C PHE A 413 -25.72 0.02 10.09
N CYS A 414 -25.95 -0.80 9.07
CA CYS A 414 -27.29 -1.10 8.58
C CYS A 414 -27.38 -2.56 8.17
N LEU A 415 -28.34 -3.29 8.74
CA LEU A 415 -28.59 -4.69 8.44
C LEU A 415 -30.00 -4.89 7.95
N GLN A 416 -30.18 -5.79 6.99
CA GLN A 416 -31.49 -6.26 6.57
C GLN A 416 -31.48 -7.76 6.28
N ALA A 417 -32.05 -8.56 7.18
CA ALA A 417 -32.14 -10.00 7.03
C ALA A 417 -33.55 -10.41 6.58
N PHE A 418 -33.63 -11.27 5.56
CA PHE A 418 -34.87 -11.92 5.15
C PHE A 418 -34.77 -13.45 5.28
N GLY A 419 -35.86 -14.07 5.72
CA GLY A 419 -36.03 -15.52 5.74
C GLY A 419 -37.41 -15.91 5.22
N GLY A 420 -37.56 -17.13 4.71
CA GLY A 420 -38.89 -17.63 4.33
C GLY A 420 -38.91 -19.01 3.68
N GLY A 421 -40.12 -19.47 3.34
CA GLY A 421 -40.33 -20.72 2.62
C GLY A 421 -41.22 -21.70 3.36
N LYS A 422 -41.06 -22.99 3.09
CA LYS A 422 -41.81 -24.06 3.75
C LYS A 422 -41.12 -24.42 5.07
N GLY A 423 -41.83 -24.30 6.19
CA GLY A 423 -41.31 -24.60 7.52
C GLY A 423 -40.88 -23.36 8.31
N PRO A 424 -40.19 -23.55 9.45
CA PRO A 424 -39.75 -22.46 10.31
C PRO A 424 -38.75 -21.54 9.61
N SER A 425 -38.91 -20.22 9.78
CA SER A 425 -37.97 -19.22 9.28
C SER A 425 -37.55 -18.22 10.36
N ALA A 426 -36.28 -17.84 10.35
CA ALA A 426 -35.70 -16.86 11.26
C ALA A 426 -34.86 -15.81 10.49
N ALA A 427 -34.92 -14.56 10.96
CA ALA A 427 -34.06 -13.47 10.52
C ALA A 427 -33.53 -12.73 11.75
N GLU A 428 -32.22 -12.77 11.93
CA GLU A 428 -31.50 -12.14 13.03
C GLU A 428 -30.56 -11.04 12.50
N THR A 429 -30.59 -9.88 13.15
CA THR A 429 -29.70 -8.75 12.86
C THR A 429 -29.09 -8.23 14.18
N ASN A 430 -27.78 -8.02 14.19
CA ASN A 430 -27.08 -7.39 15.30
C ASN A 430 -26.13 -6.31 14.76
N ALA A 431 -26.43 -5.04 15.03
CA ALA A 431 -25.58 -3.91 14.68
C ALA A 431 -24.91 -3.37 15.95
N GLU A 432 -23.58 -3.30 15.96
CA GLU A 432 -22.78 -2.80 17.08
C GLU A 432 -21.85 -1.68 16.63
N LEU A 433 -21.80 -0.59 17.38
CA LEU A 433 -20.89 0.52 17.13
C LEU A 433 -20.19 0.93 18.42
N THR A 434 -18.87 0.84 18.42
CA THR A 434 -18.01 1.38 19.46
C THR A 434 -17.28 2.60 18.90
N PHE A 435 -17.39 3.74 19.56
CA PHE A 435 -16.70 4.96 19.14
C PHE A 435 -16.25 5.75 20.35
N GLY A 436 -15.12 6.42 20.21
CA GLY A 436 -14.56 7.10 21.37
C GLY A 436 -13.22 7.76 21.12
N SER A 437 -12.76 8.40 22.18
CA SER A 437 -11.36 8.79 22.31
C SER A 437 -10.60 7.76 23.13
N HIS A 438 -9.27 7.83 23.11
CA HIS A 438 -8.39 6.94 23.88
C HIS A 438 -8.74 6.81 25.38
N SER A 439 -9.55 7.72 25.94
CA SER A 439 -10.00 7.72 27.34
C SER A 439 -11.51 7.61 27.56
N ILE A 440 -12.34 7.65 26.51
CA ILE A 440 -13.81 7.60 26.61
C ILE A 440 -14.36 6.76 25.47
N SER A 441 -15.01 5.64 25.79
CA SER A 441 -15.72 4.79 24.83
C SER A 441 -17.23 4.95 24.99
N ASN A 442 -17.95 5.12 23.88
CA ASN A 442 -19.39 5.02 23.80
C ASN A 442 -19.75 3.80 22.95
N ASN A 443 -20.71 3.03 23.43
CA ASN A 443 -21.14 1.80 22.78
C ASN A 443 -22.62 1.92 22.46
N GLY A 444 -22.98 1.62 21.22
CA GLY A 444 -24.36 1.46 20.75
C GLY A 444 -24.55 0.04 20.22
N THR A 445 -25.67 -0.58 20.58
CA THR A 445 -26.05 -1.90 20.09
C THR A 445 -27.53 -1.90 19.73
N VAL A 446 -27.86 -2.44 18.56
CA VAL A 446 -29.23 -2.70 18.14
C VAL A 446 -29.32 -4.15 17.70
N TYR A 447 -30.16 -4.89 18.40
CA TYR A 447 -30.42 -6.30 18.13
C TYR A 447 -31.87 -6.50 17.70
N GLY A 448 -32.08 -7.23 16.61
CA GLY A 448 -33.38 -7.59 16.10
C GLY A 448 -33.49 -9.06 15.71
N ARG A 449 -34.51 -9.75 16.21
CA ARG A 449 -34.79 -11.15 15.88
C ARG A 449 -36.27 -11.33 15.63
N VAL A 450 -36.60 -11.99 14.53
CA VAL A 450 -37.97 -12.38 14.21
C VAL A 450 -38.00 -13.81 13.68
N GLU A 451 -39.03 -14.54 14.09
CA GLU A 451 -39.26 -15.93 13.73
C GLU A 451 -40.71 -16.14 13.29
N ALA A 452 -40.93 -17.05 12.36
CA ALA A 452 -42.25 -17.47 11.92
C ALA A 452 -42.29 -18.99 11.72
N PHE A 453 -43.44 -19.58 12.03
CA PHE A 453 -43.72 -21.01 11.87
C PHE A 453 -44.92 -21.19 10.93
N GLY A 454 -44.91 -22.26 10.14
CA GLY A 454 -46.01 -22.63 9.24
C GLY A 454 -45.54 -22.87 7.81
N ASP A 455 -46.48 -22.88 6.88
CA ASP A 455 -46.20 -22.96 5.45
C ASP A 455 -46.05 -21.55 4.87
N ASN A 456 -45.11 -21.37 3.94
CA ASN A 456 -44.85 -20.08 3.28
C ASN A 456 -44.64 -18.93 4.27
N THR A 457 -43.74 -19.14 5.22
CA THR A 457 -43.30 -18.12 6.16
C THR A 457 -42.49 -17.05 5.43
N LYS A 458 -42.53 -15.82 5.94
CA LYS A 458 -41.68 -14.70 5.54
C LYS A 458 -41.35 -13.87 6.77
N VAL A 459 -40.06 -13.70 7.03
CA VAL A 459 -39.54 -12.90 8.14
C VAL A 459 -38.57 -11.85 7.62
N GLU A 460 -38.57 -10.68 8.25
CA GLU A 460 -37.73 -9.53 7.93
C GLU A 460 -37.26 -8.88 9.24
N SER A 461 -35.95 -8.72 9.39
CA SER A 461 -35.31 -8.03 10.52
C SER A 461 -34.41 -6.93 9.97
N HIS A 462 -34.53 -5.73 10.51
CA HIS A 462 -33.72 -4.57 10.14
C HIS A 462 -33.22 -3.88 11.40
N SER A 463 -31.90 -3.71 11.50
CA SER A 463 -31.24 -3.01 12.60
C SER A 463 -30.27 -1.98 12.03
N SER A 464 -30.31 -0.75 12.53
CA SER A 464 -29.36 0.28 12.14
C SER A 464 -28.89 1.15 13.29
N ILE A 465 -27.63 1.57 13.22
CA ILE A 465 -27.01 2.57 14.09
C ILE A 465 -26.38 3.64 13.21
N THR A 466 -26.68 4.91 13.48
CA THR A 466 -26.07 6.05 12.78
C THR A 466 -25.52 7.04 13.78
N GLU A 467 -24.24 7.37 13.66
CA GLU A 467 -23.57 8.50 14.31
C GLU A 467 -23.40 9.61 13.28
N ASN A 468 -23.79 10.84 13.61
CA ASN A 468 -23.63 12.01 12.73
C ASN A 468 -23.09 13.22 13.51
N GLY A 469 -21.99 13.03 14.26
CA GLY A 469 -21.34 14.08 15.06
C GLY A 469 -22.11 14.56 16.30
N GLU A 470 -23.37 14.95 16.17
CA GLU A 470 -24.21 15.54 17.23
C GLU A 470 -25.28 14.58 17.78
N ALA A 471 -25.65 13.56 17.02
CA ALA A 471 -26.75 12.65 17.34
C ALA A 471 -26.41 11.20 16.99
N HIS A 472 -26.87 10.29 17.85
CA HIS A 472 -26.82 8.86 17.66
C HIS A 472 -28.25 8.36 17.43
N ILE A 473 -28.51 7.74 16.28
CA ILE A 473 -29.82 7.23 15.88
C ILE A 473 -29.75 5.70 15.89
N LEU A 474 -30.68 5.08 16.62
CA LEU A 474 -30.83 3.64 16.73
C LEU A 474 -32.19 3.26 16.15
N SER A 475 -32.27 2.33 15.19
CA SER A 475 -33.53 1.88 14.59
C SER A 475 -33.59 0.37 14.52
N ASN A 476 -34.73 -0.21 14.89
CA ASN A 476 -35.01 -1.63 14.83
C ASN A 476 -36.41 -1.84 14.24
N PHE A 477 -36.53 -2.68 13.21
CA PHE A 477 -37.79 -3.05 12.57
C PHE A 477 -37.83 -4.56 12.34
N GLN A 478 -38.97 -5.17 12.66
CA GLN A 478 -39.18 -6.62 12.57
C GLN A 478 -40.56 -6.90 11.99
N ARG A 479 -40.65 -7.88 11.09
CA ARG A 479 -41.91 -8.33 10.50
C ARG A 479 -41.89 -9.84 10.28
N ALA A 480 -42.99 -10.48 10.63
CA ALA A 480 -43.27 -11.89 10.35
C ALA A 480 -44.62 -12.03 9.64
N SER A 481 -44.70 -12.97 8.71
CA SER A 481 -45.97 -13.47 8.16
C SER A 481 -45.88 -14.95 7.85
N SER A 482 -47.02 -15.64 7.91
CA SER A 482 -47.16 -17.06 7.58
C SER A 482 -48.49 -17.25 6.86
N SER A 483 -48.52 -18.03 5.78
CA SER A 483 -49.75 -18.32 5.02
C SER A 483 -49.97 -19.83 4.97
N SER A 484 -50.52 -20.36 6.07
CA SER A 484 -50.98 -21.75 6.20
C SER A 484 -52.52 -21.80 6.16
N ALA A 485 -53.14 -22.83 6.76
CA ALA A 485 -54.61 -22.94 6.92
C ALA A 485 -55.25 -21.74 7.67
N GLY A 486 -54.44 -20.90 8.32
CA GLY A 486 -54.78 -19.53 8.70
C GLY A 486 -53.59 -18.60 8.39
N SER A 487 -53.86 -17.49 7.71
CA SER A 487 -52.84 -16.46 7.46
C SER A 487 -52.64 -15.62 8.72
N SER A 488 -51.39 -15.38 9.12
CA SER A 488 -51.04 -14.53 10.25
C SER A 488 -49.90 -13.58 9.90
N SER A 489 -49.87 -12.41 10.52
CA SER A 489 -48.79 -11.44 10.38
C SER A 489 -48.59 -10.64 11.66
N ALA A 490 -47.34 -10.34 12.01
CA ALA A 490 -46.96 -9.48 13.12
C ALA A 490 -45.82 -8.55 12.69
N SER A 491 -45.77 -7.35 13.26
CA SER A 491 -44.67 -6.40 13.04
C SER A 491 -44.41 -5.58 14.29
N ALA A 492 -43.14 -5.24 14.52
CA ALA A 492 -42.69 -4.36 15.59
C ALA A 492 -41.64 -3.40 15.06
N SER A 493 -41.64 -2.15 15.56
CA SER A 493 -40.64 -1.14 15.18
C SER A 493 -40.32 -0.24 16.36
N ASN A 494 -39.05 0.09 16.56
CA ASN A 494 -38.59 1.03 17.58
C ASN A 494 -37.45 1.91 17.04
N SER A 495 -37.43 3.18 17.44
CA SER A 495 -36.37 4.13 17.07
C SER A 495 -35.99 5.02 18.25
N GLY A 496 -34.70 5.25 18.48
CA GLY A 496 -34.17 6.12 19.53
C GLY A 496 -33.18 7.14 18.98
N HIS A 497 -33.27 8.39 19.47
CA HIS A 497 -32.38 9.50 19.08
C HIS A 497 -31.70 10.03 20.35
N LEU A 498 -30.37 9.94 20.40
CA LEU A 498 -29.54 10.37 21.53
C LEU A 498 -28.69 11.56 21.09
N TYR A 499 -28.86 12.72 21.71
CA TYR A 499 -28.09 13.92 21.37
C TYR A 499 -26.95 14.14 22.36
N LYS A 500 -25.77 14.56 21.87
CA LYS A 500 -24.67 14.97 22.74
C LYS A 500 -25.07 16.25 23.48
N LYS A 501 -24.95 16.23 24.81
CA LYS A 501 -25.18 17.41 25.64
C LYS A 501 -24.07 18.44 25.36
N LYS A 502 -24.41 19.57 24.71
CA LYS A 502 -23.49 20.72 24.60
C LYS A 502 -23.05 21.13 26.01
N ARG A 503 -21.75 21.13 26.26
CA ARG A 503 -21.16 21.57 27.52
C ARG A 503 -20.77 23.03 27.44
#